data_AF-A0A1F8PH11-F1
#
_entry.id   AF-A0A1F8PH11-F1
#
_cell.length_a   1.000
_cell.length_b   1.000
_cell.length_c   1.000
_cell.angle_alpha   90.00
_cell.angle_beta   90.00
_cell.angle_gamma   90.00
#
_symmetry.space_group_name_H-M   'P 1'
#
loop_
_entity.id
_entity.type
_entity.pdbx_description
1 polymer ?
#
loop_
_entity_poly.entity_id
_entity_poly.type
_entity_poly.pdbx_seq_one_letter_code
_entity_poly.pdbx_strand_id
1 'polypeptide(L)'
;MLLDFMRPEVKRIDLQADDEFQFLPGAKPSTTYMVAAEFSDFGAYIWGDVALKAFELLTQGYGVGGTLHAETDEEALGILHQYLGLSLPTLAHIDAIVTLRVTGGRGRDADTVRRINSVSLPIPRKNGLSLATLARLTPNGNDIDIAGEKELQLALAAKLNIKADRIAPEMAEREQFLRRLKDEGKLSRDEVRKGIIEFYKSH
;
A
#
# COMPACT_ATOMS: atom_id res chain seq x y z
N MET A 1 -2.76 8.97 8.34
CA MET A 1 -2.43 7.56 8.01
C MET A 1 -2.53 7.39 6.49
N LEU A 2 -1.72 6.55 5.83
CA LEU A 2 -1.73 6.39 4.35
C LEU A 2 -3.14 6.15 3.78
N LEU A 3 -3.96 5.39 4.52
CA LEU A 3 -5.35 5.12 4.15
C LEU A 3 -6.23 6.38 4.07
N ASP A 4 -5.84 7.50 4.68
CA ASP A 4 -6.57 8.79 4.60
C ASP A 4 -6.52 9.44 3.21
N PHE A 5 -5.69 8.93 2.30
CA PHE A 5 -5.64 9.33 0.89
C PHE A 5 -6.56 8.50 -0.03
N MET A 6 -7.28 7.52 0.52
CA MET A 6 -8.28 6.78 -0.24
C MET A 6 -9.44 7.67 -0.69
N ARG A 7 -10.11 7.26 -1.78
CA ARG A 7 -11.28 7.97 -2.28
C ARG A 7 -12.38 8.03 -1.21
N PRO A 8 -13.13 9.14 -1.08
CA PRO A 8 -14.13 9.33 -0.03
C PRO A 8 -15.22 8.26 0.01
N GLU A 9 -15.54 7.66 -1.14
CA GLU A 9 -16.54 6.59 -1.27
C GLU A 9 -16.06 5.23 -0.77
N VAL A 10 -14.76 5.05 -0.50
CA VAL A 10 -14.21 3.79 0.00
C VAL A 10 -14.55 3.61 1.47
N LYS A 11 -15.34 2.58 1.77
CA LYS A 11 -15.65 2.15 3.13
C LYS A 11 -14.50 1.27 3.66
N ARG A 12 -13.97 1.65 4.83
CA ARG A 12 -12.98 0.85 5.56
C ARG A 12 -13.68 -0.13 6.49
N ILE A 13 -13.19 -1.36 6.53
CA ILE A 13 -13.63 -2.41 7.45
C ILE A 13 -12.39 -2.90 8.18
N ASP A 14 -12.31 -2.66 9.49
CA ASP A 14 -11.22 -3.18 10.31
C ASP A 14 -11.50 -4.65 10.63
N LEU A 15 -10.60 -5.53 10.22
CA LEU A 15 -10.73 -6.98 10.43
C LEU A 15 -10.32 -7.36 11.86
N GLN A 16 -10.95 -8.43 12.38
CA GLN A 16 -10.59 -9.09 13.63
C GLN A 16 -10.09 -10.52 13.38
N ALA A 17 -9.34 -11.09 14.33
CA ALA A 17 -8.76 -12.44 14.17
C ALA A 17 -9.79 -13.55 13.98
N ASP A 18 -11.03 -13.32 14.41
CA ASP A 18 -12.19 -14.21 14.31
C ASP A 18 -13.26 -13.68 13.34
N ASP A 19 -12.91 -12.78 12.42
CA ASP A 19 -13.86 -12.15 11.50
C ASP A 19 -14.57 -13.17 10.60
N GLU A 20 -15.91 -13.14 10.62
CA GLU A 20 -16.78 -14.00 9.80
C GLU A 20 -17.21 -13.34 8.49
N PHE A 21 -16.69 -12.14 8.17
CA PHE A 21 -16.97 -11.38 6.96
C PHE A 21 -18.47 -11.06 6.75
N GLN A 22 -19.20 -10.80 7.86
CA GLN A 22 -20.64 -10.51 7.83
C GLN A 22 -21.01 -9.24 7.03
N PHE A 23 -20.02 -8.41 6.68
CA PHE A 23 -20.22 -7.23 5.82
C PHE A 23 -20.44 -7.58 4.34
N LEU A 24 -20.08 -8.79 3.89
CA LEU A 24 -20.10 -9.16 2.47
C LEU A 24 -21.46 -8.99 1.77
N PRO A 25 -22.62 -9.37 2.36
CA PRO A 25 -23.92 -9.26 1.66
C PRO A 25 -24.29 -7.83 1.21
N GLY A 26 -23.75 -6.80 1.87
CA GLY A 26 -24.00 -5.40 1.53
C GLY A 26 -22.80 -4.66 0.94
N ALA A 27 -21.66 -5.32 0.78
CA ALA A 27 -20.43 -4.69 0.34
C ALA A 27 -20.32 -4.64 -1.19
N LYS A 28 -19.66 -3.61 -1.69
CA LYS A 28 -19.25 -3.53 -3.10
C LYS A 28 -17.73 -3.68 -3.16
N PRO A 29 -17.17 -4.64 -3.92
CA PRO A 29 -15.73 -4.86 -3.98
C PRO A 29 -14.95 -3.56 -4.25
N SER A 30 -15.33 -2.83 -5.29
CA SER A 30 -14.64 -1.61 -5.76
C SER A 30 -14.63 -0.43 -4.79
N THR A 31 -15.42 -0.47 -3.72
CA THR A 31 -15.51 0.59 -2.70
C THR A 31 -15.41 0.05 -1.27
N THR A 32 -14.88 -1.15 -1.09
CA THR A 32 -14.70 -1.78 0.23
C THR A 32 -13.22 -2.11 0.42
N TYR A 33 -12.63 -1.60 1.50
CA TYR A 33 -11.22 -1.81 1.83
C TYR A 33 -11.11 -2.41 3.23
N MET A 34 -10.62 -3.65 3.30
CA MET A 34 -10.35 -4.37 4.53
C MET A 34 -9.01 -3.94 5.11
N VAL A 35 -8.97 -3.72 6.42
CA VAL A 35 -7.78 -3.26 7.14
C VAL A 35 -7.46 -4.29 8.23
N ALA A 36 -6.37 -5.02 8.06
CA ALA A 36 -5.76 -5.80 9.12
C ALA A 36 -4.82 -4.88 9.92
N ALA A 37 -4.88 -4.92 11.25
CA ALA A 37 -3.90 -4.21 12.06
C ALA A 37 -2.49 -4.72 11.74
N GLU A 38 -2.34 -6.05 11.67
CA GLU A 38 -1.13 -6.77 11.29
C GLU A 38 -1.49 -8.17 10.78
N PHE A 39 -0.73 -8.69 9.81
CA PHE A 39 -0.74 -10.10 9.44
C PHE A 39 0.35 -10.84 10.21
N SER A 40 -0.03 -11.67 11.18
CA SER A 40 0.90 -12.34 12.08
C SER A 40 0.23 -13.53 12.77
N ASP A 41 0.94 -14.63 12.94
CA ASP A 41 0.46 -15.86 13.60
C ASP A 41 0.41 -15.75 15.14
N PHE A 42 0.65 -14.56 15.69
CA PHE A 42 0.70 -14.31 17.11
C PHE A 42 -0.51 -13.54 17.65
N GLY A 43 -1.14 -14.05 18.71
CA GLY A 43 -2.11 -13.31 19.51
C GLY A 43 -3.41 -12.99 18.77
N ALA A 44 -3.82 -11.73 18.81
CA ALA A 44 -5.08 -11.23 18.25
C ALA A 44 -4.95 -10.67 16.81
N TYR A 45 -3.83 -10.96 16.13
CA TYR A 45 -3.59 -10.51 14.77
C TYR A 45 -4.18 -11.45 13.72
N ILE A 46 -4.21 -10.98 12.46
CA ILE A 46 -4.91 -11.67 11.38
C ILE A 46 -3.99 -12.72 10.76
N TRP A 47 -4.37 -14.00 10.85
CA TRP A 47 -3.65 -15.11 10.22
C TRP A 47 -4.59 -16.24 9.79
N GLY A 48 -4.04 -17.28 9.17
CA GLY A 48 -4.78 -18.47 8.78
C GLY A 48 -5.98 -18.16 7.89
N ASP A 49 -7.12 -18.76 8.19
CA ASP A 49 -8.32 -18.70 7.34
C ASP A 49 -8.84 -17.28 7.12
N VAL A 50 -8.78 -16.41 8.13
CA VAL A 50 -9.21 -15.00 7.97
C VAL A 50 -8.29 -14.26 7.01
N ALA A 51 -6.97 -14.41 7.16
CA ALA A 51 -6.00 -13.80 6.24
C ALA A 51 -6.17 -14.36 4.81
N LEU A 52 -6.26 -15.69 4.67
CA LEU A 52 -6.50 -16.35 3.39
C LEU A 52 -7.78 -15.83 2.72
N LYS A 53 -8.87 -15.68 3.49
CA LYS A 53 -10.14 -15.15 2.98
C LYS A 53 -10.03 -13.69 2.55
N ALA A 54 -9.34 -12.85 3.31
CA ALA A 54 -9.11 -11.46 2.93
C ALA A 54 -8.35 -11.38 1.58
N PHE A 55 -7.28 -12.17 1.40
CA PHE A 55 -6.54 -12.22 0.14
C PHE A 55 -7.32 -12.90 -1.01
N GLU A 56 -8.23 -13.84 -0.72
CA GLU A 56 -9.19 -14.33 -1.72
C GLU A 56 -10.10 -13.20 -2.22
N LEU A 57 -10.65 -12.41 -1.30
CA LEU A 57 -11.49 -11.25 -1.61
C LEU A 57 -10.72 -10.16 -2.38
N LEU A 58 -9.42 -9.98 -2.12
CA LEU A 58 -8.55 -9.11 -2.93
C LEU A 58 -8.62 -9.47 -4.41
N THR A 59 -8.59 -10.77 -4.75
CA THR A 59 -8.71 -11.22 -6.16
C THR A 59 -10.08 -10.91 -6.79
N GLN A 60 -11.09 -10.67 -5.96
CA GLN A 60 -12.46 -10.33 -6.36
C GLN A 60 -12.68 -8.81 -6.45
N GLY A 61 -11.62 -8.01 -6.29
CA GLY A 61 -11.66 -6.56 -6.44
C GLY A 61 -11.93 -5.78 -5.15
N TYR A 62 -11.93 -6.44 -3.99
CA TYR A 62 -11.88 -5.74 -2.70
C TYR A 62 -10.48 -5.17 -2.45
N GLY A 63 -10.39 -4.08 -1.69
CA GLY A 63 -9.10 -3.62 -1.17
C GLY A 63 -8.71 -4.37 0.10
N VAL A 64 -7.42 -4.65 0.28
CA VAL A 64 -6.85 -5.18 1.52
C VAL A 64 -5.56 -4.44 1.83
N GLY A 65 -5.36 -4.08 3.10
CA GLY A 65 -4.10 -3.55 3.58
C GLY A 65 -3.87 -3.88 5.06
N GLY A 66 -2.61 -3.91 5.46
CA GLY A 66 -2.21 -4.12 6.84
C GLY A 66 -0.70 -4.01 6.98
N THR A 67 -0.18 -4.23 8.18
CA THR A 67 1.26 -4.34 8.42
C THR A 67 1.69 -5.80 8.44
N LEU A 68 2.98 -6.02 8.22
CA LEU A 68 3.64 -7.32 8.31
C LEU A 68 5.05 -7.08 8.80
N HIS A 69 5.54 -7.92 9.70
CA HIS A 69 6.94 -7.89 10.10
C HIS A 69 7.81 -8.53 9.01
N ALA A 70 8.47 -7.68 8.23
CA ALA A 70 9.44 -8.06 7.22
C ALA A 70 10.47 -6.93 7.04
N GLU A 71 11.72 -7.29 6.81
CA GLU A 71 12.82 -6.35 6.53
C GLU A 71 12.84 -5.92 5.06
N THR A 72 12.43 -6.82 4.15
CA THR A 72 12.37 -6.54 2.71
C THR A 72 11.02 -6.89 2.09
N ASP A 73 10.80 -6.38 0.89
CA ASP A 73 9.63 -6.67 0.06
C ASP A 73 9.60 -8.13 -0.41
N GLU A 74 10.77 -8.75 -0.66
CA GLU A 74 10.87 -10.19 -0.92
C GLU A 74 10.53 -11.03 0.30
N GLU A 75 10.99 -10.64 1.49
CA GLU A 75 10.65 -11.34 2.73
C GLU A 75 9.15 -11.25 3.02
N ALA A 76 8.55 -10.08 2.84
CA ALA A 76 7.10 -9.90 2.98
C ALA A 76 6.31 -10.87 2.08
N LEU A 77 6.68 -10.95 0.80
CA LEU A 77 6.07 -11.92 -0.13
C LEU A 77 6.39 -13.37 0.25
N GLY A 78 7.60 -13.65 0.70
CA GLY A 78 8.03 -14.96 1.19
C GLY A 78 7.16 -15.43 2.34
N ILE A 79 6.87 -14.56 3.31
CA ILE A 79 6.03 -14.88 4.45
C ILE A 79 4.61 -15.21 4.01
N LEU A 80 4.02 -14.35 3.17
CA LEU A 80 2.68 -14.56 2.64
C LEU A 80 2.57 -15.81 1.77
N HIS A 81 3.62 -16.15 1.01
CA HIS A 81 3.64 -17.33 0.16
C HIS A 81 3.87 -18.62 0.93
N GLN A 82 4.97 -18.67 1.70
CA GLN A 82 5.53 -19.90 2.26
C GLN A 82 4.89 -20.26 3.61
N TYR A 83 4.55 -19.26 4.43
CA TYR A 83 4.00 -19.49 5.77
C TYR A 83 2.48 -19.34 5.78
N LEU A 84 1.93 -18.30 5.15
CA LEU A 84 0.47 -18.16 5.07
C LEU A 84 -0.15 -19.06 3.99
N GLY A 85 0.60 -19.40 2.94
CA GLY A 85 0.14 -20.31 1.88
C GLY A 85 -0.55 -19.62 0.69
N LEU A 86 -0.37 -18.31 0.49
CA LEU A 86 -0.94 -17.63 -0.68
C LEU A 86 -0.29 -18.10 -1.97
N SER A 87 -1.09 -18.30 -3.02
CA SER A 87 -0.58 -18.66 -4.34
C SER A 87 0.14 -17.48 -5.01
N LEU A 88 1.10 -17.74 -5.92
CA LEU A 88 1.74 -16.67 -6.71
C LEU A 88 0.74 -15.81 -7.51
N PRO A 89 -0.32 -16.38 -8.13
CA PRO A 89 -1.40 -15.60 -8.71
C PRO A 89 -2.07 -14.65 -7.71
N THR A 90 -2.37 -15.12 -6.49
CA THR A 90 -2.97 -14.28 -5.44
C THR A 90 -2.03 -13.13 -5.05
N LEU A 91 -0.73 -13.40 -4.86
CA LEU A 91 0.27 -12.38 -4.54
C LEU A 91 0.41 -11.32 -5.66
N ALA A 92 0.19 -11.71 -6.92
CA ALA A 92 0.19 -10.77 -8.03
C ALA A 92 -0.96 -9.75 -7.98
N HIS A 93 -1.99 -9.95 -7.15
CA HIS A 93 -3.04 -8.96 -6.89
C HIS A 93 -2.66 -7.92 -5.83
N ILE A 94 -1.56 -8.10 -5.08
CA ILE A 94 -1.09 -7.09 -4.12
C ILE A 94 -0.60 -5.88 -4.90
N ASP A 95 -1.20 -4.71 -4.70
CA ASP A 95 -0.88 -3.52 -5.48
C ASP A 95 0.51 -2.96 -5.17
N ALA A 96 0.86 -2.84 -3.89
CA ALA A 96 2.14 -2.31 -3.47
C ALA A 96 2.60 -2.92 -2.15
N ILE A 97 3.91 -3.02 -1.99
CA ILE A 97 4.58 -3.32 -0.73
C ILE A 97 5.45 -2.12 -0.39
N VAL A 98 5.27 -1.59 0.83
CA VAL A 98 6.02 -0.45 1.33
C VAL A 98 6.80 -0.91 2.55
N THR A 99 8.13 -0.90 2.45
CA THR A 99 9.00 -1.21 3.59
C THR A 99 9.40 0.07 4.30
N LEU A 100 9.48 0.03 5.63
CA LEU A 100 9.90 1.16 6.45
C LEU A 100 11.24 0.84 7.11
N ARG A 101 12.15 1.81 7.13
CA ARG A 101 13.38 1.73 7.92
C ARG A 101 13.31 2.71 9.07
N VAL A 102 13.72 2.22 10.23
CA VAL A 102 13.88 3.02 11.44
C VAL A 102 15.37 3.26 11.64
N THR A 103 15.76 4.53 11.71
CA THR A 103 17.15 4.92 11.98
C THR A 103 17.20 5.72 13.28
N GLY A 104 18.20 5.46 14.11
CA GLY A 104 18.51 6.35 15.23
C GLY A 104 18.85 7.74 14.71
N GLY A 105 18.34 8.79 15.36
CA GLY A 105 18.73 10.15 15.04
C GLY A 105 20.24 10.35 15.28
N ARG A 106 20.81 11.44 14.76
CA ARG A 106 22.22 11.78 15.03
C ARG A 106 22.37 12.33 16.46
N GLY A 107 22.79 11.49 17.41
CA GLY A 107 23.06 11.88 18.81
C GLY A 107 22.48 10.90 19.83
N ARG A 108 22.93 10.96 21.09
CA ARG A 108 22.42 10.08 22.17
C ARG A 108 20.95 10.33 22.52
N ASP A 109 20.45 11.53 22.25
CA ASP A 109 19.08 11.97 22.56
C ASP A 109 18.27 12.25 21.28
N ALA A 110 18.76 11.82 20.13
CA ALA A 110 18.14 12.17 18.86
C ALA A 110 16.95 11.24 18.56
N ASP A 111 15.81 11.87 18.28
CA ASP A 111 14.57 11.16 17.99
C ASP A 111 14.75 10.11 16.89
N THR A 112 14.00 9.02 17.05
CA THR A 112 13.93 7.96 16.05
C THR A 112 13.29 8.51 14.76
N VAL A 113 13.99 8.38 13.64
CA VAL A 113 13.48 8.80 12.33
C VAL A 113 12.96 7.57 11.58
N ARG A 114 11.72 7.64 11.11
CA ARG A 114 11.10 6.62 10.25
C ARG A 114 11.14 7.09 8.80
N ARG A 115 11.62 6.24 7.90
CA ARG A 115 11.70 6.52 6.47
C ARG A 115 11.08 5.39 5.66
N ILE A 116 10.50 5.72 4.52
CA ILE A 116 10.21 4.72 3.49
C ILE A 116 11.57 4.18 3.00
N ASN A 117 11.72 2.86 3.03
CA ASN A 117 12.91 2.17 2.57
C ASN A 117 12.76 1.69 1.12
N SER A 118 11.61 1.14 0.77
CA SER A 118 11.25 0.83 -0.61
C SER A 118 9.75 0.91 -0.84
N VAL A 119 9.37 1.15 -2.09
CA VAL A 119 8.03 0.94 -2.62
C VAL A 119 8.17 0.04 -3.84
N SER A 120 7.54 -1.14 -3.81
CA SER A 120 7.64 -2.11 -4.89
C SER A 120 6.27 -2.67 -5.28
N LEU A 121 6.13 -3.01 -6.56
CA LEU A 121 4.94 -3.65 -7.11
C LEU A 121 5.25 -5.12 -7.45
N PRO A 122 4.46 -6.08 -6.95
CA PRO A 122 4.46 -7.44 -7.46
C PRO A 122 3.95 -7.49 -8.91
N ILE A 123 4.78 -7.96 -9.84
CA ILE A 123 4.48 -8.08 -11.27
C ILE A 123 4.51 -9.56 -11.67
N PRO A 124 3.40 -10.13 -12.19
CA PRO A 124 3.37 -11.52 -12.63
C PRO A 124 4.30 -11.76 -13.82
N ARG A 125 4.95 -12.93 -13.83
CA ARG A 125 5.80 -13.43 -14.92
C ARG A 125 5.34 -14.84 -15.30
N LYS A 126 5.79 -15.34 -16.46
CA LYS A 126 5.39 -16.67 -16.98
C LYS A 126 5.56 -17.80 -15.95
N ASN A 127 6.64 -17.78 -15.17
CA ASN A 127 6.97 -18.82 -14.19
C ASN A 127 7.20 -18.25 -12.78
N GLY A 128 6.56 -17.14 -12.41
CA GLY A 128 6.76 -16.58 -11.08
C GLY A 128 6.27 -15.15 -10.89
N LEU A 129 6.83 -14.50 -9.88
CA LEU A 129 6.54 -13.13 -9.49
C LEU A 129 7.86 -12.36 -9.48
N SER A 130 7.88 -11.17 -10.06
CA SER A 130 9.01 -10.23 -9.96
C SER A 130 8.57 -8.98 -9.22
N LEU A 131 9.49 -8.31 -8.53
CA LEU A 131 9.21 -7.01 -7.93
C LEU A 131 9.73 -5.89 -8.84
N ALA A 132 8.86 -4.92 -9.13
CA ALA A 132 9.25 -3.65 -9.75
C ALA A 132 9.36 -2.59 -8.63
N THR A 133 10.59 -2.25 -8.24
CA THR A 133 10.83 -1.17 -7.26
C THR A 133 10.59 0.19 -7.91
N LEU A 134 9.64 0.95 -7.38
CA LEU A 134 9.32 2.31 -7.83
C LEU A 134 10.14 3.37 -7.12
N ALA A 135 10.50 3.12 -5.85
CA ALA A 135 11.27 4.03 -5.04
C ALA A 135 12.11 3.24 -4.04
N ARG A 136 13.33 3.70 -3.75
CA ARG A 136 14.22 3.11 -2.76
C ARG A 136 15.02 4.18 -2.03
N LEU A 137 15.15 4.06 -0.72
CA LEU A 137 16.02 4.91 0.07
C LEU A 137 17.47 4.69 -0.37
N THR A 138 18.19 5.77 -0.64
CA THR A 138 19.60 5.68 -1.03
C THR A 138 20.43 5.10 0.11
N PRO A 139 21.62 4.52 -0.19
CA PRO A 139 22.50 3.99 0.85
C PRO A 139 22.93 5.03 1.91
N ASN A 140 22.89 6.32 1.56
CA ASN A 140 23.19 7.42 2.48
C ASN A 140 22.09 7.66 3.54
N GLY A 141 20.89 7.09 3.33
CA GLY A 141 19.77 7.14 4.26
C GLY A 141 18.96 8.45 4.29
N ASN A 142 19.22 9.39 3.38
CA ASN A 142 18.62 10.73 3.37
C ASN A 142 17.73 10.97 2.17
N ASP A 143 18.05 10.37 1.03
CA ASP A 143 17.36 10.61 -0.25
C ASP A 143 16.60 9.36 -0.70
N ILE A 144 15.60 9.55 -1.57
CA ILE A 144 14.86 8.46 -2.20
C ILE A 144 15.17 8.49 -3.70
N ASP A 145 15.77 7.42 -4.20
CA ASP A 145 15.90 7.17 -5.63
C ASP A 145 14.55 6.68 -6.15
N ILE A 146 13.98 7.40 -7.11
CA ILE A 146 12.74 7.04 -7.80
C ILE A 146 13.12 6.39 -9.13
N ALA A 147 12.42 5.32 -9.50
CA ALA A 147 12.60 4.65 -10.79
C ALA A 147 12.46 5.64 -11.96
N GLY A 148 13.14 5.37 -13.07
CA GLY A 148 13.06 6.22 -14.24
C GLY A 148 11.61 6.36 -14.72
N GLU A 149 11.22 7.54 -15.19
CA GLU A 149 9.83 7.87 -15.52
C GLU A 149 9.16 6.80 -16.41
N LYS A 150 9.85 6.35 -17.45
CA LYS A 150 9.35 5.31 -18.37
C LYS A 150 9.12 3.96 -17.68
N GLU A 151 10.03 3.55 -16.80
CA GLU A 151 9.94 2.27 -16.07
C GLU A 151 8.76 2.30 -15.10
N LEU A 152 8.63 3.41 -14.37
CA LEU A 152 7.54 3.66 -13.45
C LEU A 152 6.18 3.68 -14.17
N GLN A 153 6.07 4.38 -15.30
CA GLN A 153 4.85 4.42 -16.10
C GLN A 153 4.46 3.03 -16.60
N LEU A 154 5.41 2.25 -17.12
CA LEU A 154 5.13 0.89 -17.61
C LEU A 154 4.69 -0.05 -16.47
N ALA A 155 5.37 0.02 -15.31
CA ALA A 155 5.02 -0.80 -14.16
C ALA A 155 3.62 -0.48 -13.63
N LEU A 156 3.29 0.81 -13.46
CA LEU A 156 1.97 1.23 -13.00
C LEU A 156 0.87 0.97 -14.04
N ALA A 157 1.12 1.22 -15.32
CA ALA A 157 0.16 0.93 -16.39
C ALA A 157 -0.21 -0.56 -16.44
N ALA A 158 0.80 -1.43 -16.36
CA ALA A 158 0.61 -2.87 -16.32
C ALA A 158 -0.14 -3.30 -15.05
N LYS A 159 0.18 -2.70 -13.89
CA LYS A 159 -0.42 -3.07 -12.61
C LYS A 159 -1.87 -2.62 -12.48
N LEU A 160 -2.15 -1.37 -12.83
CA LEU A 160 -3.45 -0.72 -12.68
C LEU A 160 -4.37 -0.98 -13.88
N ASN A 161 -3.87 -1.64 -14.93
CA ASN A 161 -4.58 -1.87 -16.18
C ASN A 161 -5.12 -0.57 -16.81
N ILE A 162 -4.28 0.47 -16.83
CA ILE A 162 -4.58 1.77 -17.45
C ILE A 162 -3.51 2.12 -18.47
N LYS A 163 -3.84 3.04 -19.39
CA LYS A 163 -2.90 3.47 -20.42
C LYS A 163 -1.72 4.24 -19.79
N ALA A 164 -0.51 3.95 -20.26
CA ALA A 164 0.72 4.56 -19.73
C ALA A 164 0.74 6.10 -19.87
N ASP A 165 0.12 6.64 -20.93
CA ASP A 165 -0.02 8.08 -21.16
C ASP A 165 -0.89 8.81 -20.13
N ARG A 166 -1.68 8.07 -19.33
CA ARG A 166 -2.47 8.61 -18.21
C ARG A 166 -1.69 8.66 -16.89
N ILE A 167 -0.60 7.91 -16.76
CA ILE A 167 0.13 7.79 -15.50
C ILE A 167 0.81 9.11 -15.11
N ALA A 168 1.62 9.67 -16.01
CA ALA A 168 2.36 10.90 -15.72
C ALA A 168 1.45 12.09 -15.39
N PRO A 169 0.40 12.40 -16.17
CA PRO A 169 -0.53 13.49 -15.85
C PRO A 169 -1.20 13.30 -14.48
N GLU A 170 -1.70 12.10 -14.19
CA GLU A 170 -2.35 11.79 -12.90
C GLU A 170 -1.38 11.96 -11.72
N MET A 171 -0.13 11.50 -11.87
CA MET A 171 0.89 11.66 -10.84
C MET A 171 1.26 13.12 -10.61
N ALA A 172 1.47 13.88 -11.68
CA ALA A 172 1.81 15.30 -11.60
C ALA A 172 0.69 16.10 -10.91
N GLU A 173 -0.56 15.79 -11.23
CA GLU A 173 -1.72 16.41 -10.59
C GLU A 173 -1.81 16.09 -9.09
N ARG A 174 -1.66 14.80 -8.72
CA ARG A 174 -1.65 14.39 -7.31
C ARG A 174 -0.47 14.99 -6.54
N GLU A 175 0.70 15.03 -7.16
CA GLU A 175 1.88 15.67 -6.57
C GLU A 175 1.64 17.16 -6.33
N GLN A 176 1.10 17.88 -7.33
CA GLN A 176 0.77 19.29 -7.17
C GLN A 176 -0.26 19.51 -6.06
N PHE A 177 -1.28 18.66 -5.97
CA PHE A 177 -2.26 18.71 -4.88
C PHE A 177 -1.59 18.52 -3.51
N LEU A 178 -0.72 17.52 -3.34
CA LEU A 178 -0.01 17.29 -2.09
C LEU A 178 0.95 18.44 -1.73
N ARG A 179 1.62 19.02 -2.73
CA ARG A 179 2.45 20.21 -2.55
C ARG A 179 1.62 21.39 -2.07
N ARG A 180 0.45 21.65 -2.67
CA ARG A 180 -0.46 22.71 -2.21
C ARG A 180 -0.89 22.53 -0.76
N LEU A 181 -1.28 21.32 -0.34
CA LEU A 181 -1.62 21.07 1.07
C LEU A 181 -0.46 21.42 2.01
N LYS A 182 0.75 21.02 1.65
CA LYS A 182 1.95 21.32 2.42
C LYS A 182 2.24 22.82 2.47
N ASP A 183 2.21 23.49 1.33
CA ASP A 183 2.56 24.91 1.19
C ASP A 183 1.53 25.81 1.91
N GLU A 184 0.26 25.38 1.96
CA GLU A 184 -0.81 26.03 2.73
C GLU A 184 -0.78 25.70 4.24
N GLY A 185 0.14 24.84 4.69
CA GLY A 185 0.26 24.43 6.09
C GLY A 185 -0.85 23.48 6.59
N LYS A 186 -1.62 22.88 5.68
CA LYS A 186 -2.71 21.92 5.98
C LYS A 186 -2.11 20.54 6.32
N LEU A 187 -1.56 20.41 7.52
CA LEU A 187 -0.81 19.24 7.96
C LEU A 187 -1.58 18.33 8.92
N SER A 188 -2.69 18.79 9.51
CA SER A 188 -3.48 17.93 10.39
C SER A 188 -4.26 16.88 9.60
N ARG A 189 -4.57 15.75 10.25
CA ARG A 189 -5.32 14.66 9.62
C ARG A 189 -6.67 15.11 9.05
N ASP A 190 -7.37 15.98 9.76
CA ASP A 190 -8.71 16.45 9.36
C ASP A 190 -8.64 17.42 8.18
N GLU A 191 -7.65 18.32 8.16
CA GLU A 191 -7.41 19.21 7.02
C GLU A 191 -7.03 18.43 5.76
N VAL A 192 -6.15 17.43 5.89
CA VAL A 192 -5.76 16.56 4.77
C VAL A 192 -6.98 15.80 4.26
N ARG A 193 -7.80 15.21 5.13
CA ARG A 193 -9.02 14.50 4.73
C ARG A 193 -10.00 15.43 4.01
N LYS A 194 -10.18 16.65 4.50
CA LYS A 194 -11.03 17.66 3.84
C LYS A 194 -10.49 17.98 2.44
N GLY A 195 -9.18 18.21 2.31
CA GLY A 195 -8.54 18.46 1.02
C GLY A 195 -8.70 17.30 0.04
N ILE A 196 -8.61 16.04 0.51
CA ILE A 196 -8.83 14.85 -0.32
C ILE A 196 -10.27 14.80 -0.83
N ILE A 197 -11.26 15.08 0.03
CA ILE A 197 -12.66 15.14 -0.37
C ILE A 197 -12.88 16.22 -1.44
N GLU A 198 -12.28 17.40 -1.27
CA GLU A 198 -12.37 18.49 -2.25
C GLU A 198 -11.73 18.11 -3.59
N PHE A 199 -10.55 17.47 -3.56
CA PHE A 199 -9.86 16.98 -4.76
C PHE A 199 -10.68 15.99 -5.58
N TYR A 200 -11.39 15.05 -4.93
CA TYR A 200 -12.25 14.08 -5.61
C TYR A 200 -13.62 14.63 -6.01
N LYS A 201 -14.02 15.82 -5.53
CA LYS A 201 -15.27 16.47 -5.99
C LYS A 201 -15.06 17.30 -7.26
N SER A 202 -13.82 17.72 -7.54
CA SER A 202 -13.48 18.50 -8.73
C SER A 202 -13.17 17.64 -9.96
N HIS A 203 -13.26 16.32 -9.84
CA HIS A 203 -12.93 15.29 -10.84
C HIS A 203 -14.06 14.28 -10.94
#